data_AF-A0A7S1SPS2-F1
#
_entry.id   AF-A0A7S1SPS2-F1
#
_cell.length_a   1.000
_cell.length_b   1.000
_cell.length_c   1.000
_cell.angle_alpha   90.00
_cell.angle_beta   90.00
_cell.angle_gamma   90.00
#
_symmetry.space_group_name_H-M   'P 1'
#
loop_
_entity.id
_entity.type
_entity.pdbx_description
1 polymer ?
#
loop_
_entity_poly.entity_id
_entity_poly.type
_entity_poly.pdbx_seq_one_letter_code
_entity_poly.pdbx_strand_id
1 'polypeptide(L)'
;YKPVRRLLSAKLHRQLINMKLALAENSIVGLWRNGLVRSRPPAAAGARLAYRSPGANLARPTLRANAVEDLAGGLNLDELKLGSGEEDDMFCSSTGTVLARPPPVNAGGKKFHIHTFGCQMNMADSERMAGVLESIGYSCTEDASDADVLIYNTCSIREKAETKVYSALGRQAKRKRQHGNLKIVVAGCVAKQEGEQLLRRVPEVDLVMGPHHANRIDKLLEQVDLGAQVCATEEITISEDIAVPRRESDITAWVNVIHGCNEKCTYCVVPNTRGQEQSRTAEAIRNEMLILGEAGYKEVTLLGQNIDAYGRDLPGLKEDGSGRRSWTFTDLLHAVHDVPGIERIRFATSHPRYFTERLIRACAELPKMCEFFHIPFQSGDNDILREMKRGYTHERYRQIMNNIRRYMPDASISGDAIVGFPGETEEQYLRTEALVREVGFDRVNTAAYSPRPNTPAAEWDNQVADLVKADRLARLNAVVMEVVEERSQRFLGRELEVLVEGANPKAAGQLQGRSRHNKLVFCDGDGAALKGQLVKVHIKEARAFSLFGDMVPQ
;
A
#
# COMPACT_ATOMS: atom_id res chain seq x y z
N TYR A 1 28.79 45.52 24.34
CA TYR A 1 30.08 44.82 24.28
C TYR A 1 29.87 43.30 24.15
N LYS A 2 29.92 42.78 22.91
CA LYS A 2 30.62 41.52 22.58
C LYS A 2 32.13 41.71 22.96
N PRO A 3 33.04 40.72 23.00
CA PRO A 3 32.99 39.24 23.14
C PRO A 3 34.14 38.64 24.01
N VAL A 4 33.92 37.62 24.87
CA VAL A 4 35.03 36.74 25.37
C VAL A 4 34.66 35.23 25.47
N ARG A 5 33.41 34.82 25.22
CA ARG A 5 32.96 33.45 25.54
C ARG A 5 33.04 32.41 24.41
N ARG A 6 34.06 32.46 23.54
CA ARG A 6 34.18 31.52 22.39
C ARG A 6 35.48 30.71 22.25
N LEU A 7 36.36 30.68 23.26
CA LEU A 7 37.64 29.93 23.17
C LEU A 7 37.82 28.79 24.20
N LEU A 8 36.82 28.48 25.04
CA LEU A 8 36.95 27.44 26.07
C LEU A 8 36.12 26.16 25.86
N SER A 9 35.23 26.07 24.85
CA SER A 9 34.43 24.85 24.64
C SER A 9 35.05 23.83 23.68
N ALA A 10 36.02 24.21 22.85
CA ALA A 10 36.62 23.31 21.86
C ALA A 10 37.71 22.38 22.45
N LYS A 11 38.39 22.79 23.54
CA LYS A 11 39.46 22.00 24.18
C LYS A 11 38.90 20.90 25.10
N LEU A 12 37.74 21.13 25.73
CA LEU A 12 37.08 20.16 26.61
C LEU A 12 36.43 19.00 25.83
N HIS A 13 35.95 19.26 24.61
CA HIS A 13 35.26 18.25 23.80
C HIS A 13 36.24 17.22 23.19
N ARG A 14 37.48 17.61 22.87
CA ARG A 14 38.52 16.67 22.37
C ARG A 14 39.08 15.76 23.46
N GLN A 15 39.16 16.21 24.72
CA GLN A 15 39.65 15.35 25.82
C GLN A 15 38.62 14.28 26.24
N LEU A 16 37.32 14.56 26.14
CA LEU A 16 36.25 13.59 26.44
C LEU A 16 36.12 12.47 25.40
N ILE A 17 36.47 12.73 24.13
CA ILE A 17 36.43 11.74 23.06
C ILE A 17 37.61 10.74 23.19
N ASN A 18 38.81 11.22 23.53
CA ASN A 18 39.98 10.34 23.72
C ASN A 18 39.88 9.47 24.99
N MET A 19 39.16 9.92 26.03
CA MET A 19 38.96 9.14 27.25
C MET A 19 37.91 8.02 27.08
N LYS A 20 36.95 8.16 26.14
CA LYS A 20 35.97 7.13 25.81
C LYS A 20 36.51 6.03 24.91
N LEU A 21 37.50 6.32 24.06
CA LEU A 21 38.17 5.32 23.22
C LEU A 21 39.13 4.43 24.02
N ALA A 22 39.79 4.96 25.06
CA ALA A 22 40.70 4.18 25.91
C ALA A 22 40.00 3.22 26.91
N LEU A 23 38.69 3.38 27.14
CA LEU A 23 37.89 2.50 28.01
C LEU A 23 37.18 1.36 27.25
N ALA A 24 37.17 1.38 25.92
CA ALA A 24 36.57 0.34 25.09
C ALA A 24 37.55 -0.80 24.70
N GLU A 25 38.86 -0.57 24.78
CA GLU A 25 39.89 -1.57 24.43
C GLU A 25 40.36 -2.44 25.62
N ASN A 26 39.94 -2.15 26.86
CA ASN A 26 40.38 -2.87 28.07
C ASN A 26 39.31 -3.77 28.73
N SER A 27 38.28 -4.20 28.00
CA SER A 27 37.26 -5.13 28.52
C SER A 27 37.18 -6.48 27.77
N ILE A 28 38.17 -6.79 26.93
CA ILE A 28 38.34 -8.11 26.31
C ILE A 28 39.77 -8.60 26.59
N VAL A 29 40.09 -8.87 27.86
CA VAL A 29 41.07 -9.88 28.35
C VAL A 29 40.97 -9.86 29.88
N GLY A 30 40.40 -10.92 30.47
CA GLY A 30 40.54 -11.19 31.91
C GLY A 30 39.27 -11.72 32.57
N LEU A 31 39.39 -12.89 33.20
CA LEU A 31 38.39 -13.59 34.04
C LEU A 31 37.35 -14.37 33.19
N TRP A 32 37.39 -15.71 33.05
CA TRP A 32 37.61 -16.74 34.06
C TRP A 32 38.17 -18.02 33.44
N ARG A 33 39.28 -18.50 34.03
CA ARG A 33 39.75 -19.88 33.97
C ARG A 33 39.54 -20.48 35.38
N ASN A 34 39.06 -21.71 35.42
CA ASN A 34 38.98 -22.68 36.54
C ASN A 34 37.71 -22.73 37.40
N GLY A 35 37.14 -23.94 37.48
CA GLY A 35 36.35 -24.38 38.63
C GLY A 35 35.25 -25.40 38.31
N LEU A 36 35.60 -26.69 38.28
CA LEU A 36 34.67 -27.85 38.24
C LEU A 36 33.56 -27.79 39.30
N VAL A 37 32.37 -28.34 39.02
CA VAL A 37 31.72 -29.45 39.77
C VAL A 37 30.59 -30.08 38.91
N ARG A 38 30.50 -31.41 38.99
CA ARG A 38 29.60 -32.35 38.30
C ARG A 38 28.13 -32.27 38.77
N SER A 39 27.18 -32.56 37.87
CA SER A 39 26.17 -33.60 38.06
C SER A 39 25.43 -33.94 36.74
N ARG A 40 25.22 -35.25 36.55
CA ARG A 40 24.41 -35.98 35.53
C ARG A 40 23.12 -36.46 36.25
N PRO A 41 22.12 -37.17 35.65
CA PRO A 41 21.75 -37.53 34.25
C PRO A 41 20.20 -37.28 34.03
N PRO A 42 19.40 -37.96 33.15
CA PRO A 42 19.68 -39.01 32.17
C PRO A 42 19.09 -38.86 30.76
N ALA A 43 19.55 -39.78 29.91
CA ALA A 43 19.20 -40.02 28.51
C ALA A 43 18.23 -41.20 28.36
N ALA A 44 17.47 -41.20 27.25
CA ALA A 44 17.01 -42.37 26.46
C ALA A 44 16.05 -41.83 25.36
N ALA A 45 15.89 -42.37 24.15
CA ALA A 45 16.57 -43.35 23.31
C ALA A 45 15.80 -43.39 21.96
N GLY A 46 16.45 -43.82 20.86
CA GLY A 46 15.79 -44.21 19.60
C GLY A 46 16.45 -43.55 18.38
N ALA A 47 17.41 -44.12 17.66
CA ALA A 47 17.50 -45.39 16.91
C ALA A 47 17.51 -45.12 15.39
N ARG A 48 18.36 -45.90 14.68
CA ARG A 48 18.50 -46.10 13.22
C ARG A 48 19.41 -45.08 12.49
N LEU A 49 20.26 -45.45 11.52
CA LEU A 49 20.58 -46.71 10.84
C LEU A 49 21.95 -46.52 10.15
N ALA A 50 22.73 -47.60 10.06
CA ALA A 50 24.04 -47.66 9.39
C ALA A 50 23.90 -47.93 7.89
N TYR A 51 24.81 -47.43 7.03
CA TYR A 51 25.79 -48.25 6.27
C TYR A 51 26.69 -47.47 5.30
N ARG A 52 28.00 -47.76 5.43
CA ARG A 52 29.10 -47.90 4.44
C ARG A 52 29.53 -46.78 3.49
N SER A 53 30.76 -46.33 3.72
CA SER A 53 31.76 -45.92 2.71
C SER A 53 32.72 -47.09 2.41
N PRO A 54 33.42 -47.07 1.26
CA PRO A 54 34.77 -47.64 1.13
C PRO A 54 35.82 -46.53 0.93
N GLY A 55 36.94 -46.66 1.62
CA GLY A 55 38.07 -45.72 1.55
C GLY A 55 39.14 -46.13 0.55
N ALA A 56 40.03 -45.17 0.25
CA ALA A 56 41.42 -45.41 -0.10
C ALA A 56 42.28 -44.16 0.19
N ASN A 57 43.26 -44.36 1.08
CA ASN A 57 44.58 -43.74 1.25
C ASN A 57 45.20 -43.04 0.01
N LEU A 58 46.18 -42.13 0.03
CA LEU A 58 47.09 -41.53 1.03
C LEU A 58 47.87 -40.44 0.25
N ALA A 59 48.08 -39.25 0.82
CA ALA A 59 49.35 -38.48 0.75
C ALA A 59 49.16 -37.08 1.38
N ARG A 60 49.84 -36.82 2.50
CA ARG A 60 50.12 -35.48 3.00
C ARG A 60 51.47 -35.02 2.43
N PRO A 61 51.61 -33.73 2.08
CA PRO A 61 52.62 -32.97 2.82
C PRO A 61 52.21 -31.52 3.18
N THR A 62 52.66 -31.13 4.37
CA THR A 62 53.11 -29.78 4.79
C THR A 62 52.18 -28.57 4.59
N LEU A 63 51.50 -28.19 5.68
CA LEU A 63 50.85 -26.89 5.88
C LEU A 63 51.90 -25.78 6.01
N ARG A 64 51.95 -24.90 5.00
CA ARG A 64 52.35 -23.49 5.17
C ARG A 64 51.09 -22.64 5.00
N ALA A 65 50.93 -21.68 5.90
CA ALA A 65 49.83 -20.72 5.93
C ALA A 65 49.77 -19.89 4.64
N ASN A 66 48.56 -19.77 4.08
CA ASN A 66 47.99 -18.69 3.27
C ASN A 66 47.07 -19.28 2.19
N ALA A 67 45.77 -19.32 2.48
CA ALA A 67 44.70 -19.57 1.52
C ALA A 67 43.42 -18.87 2.02
N VAL A 68 43.37 -17.55 1.85
CA VAL A 68 42.13 -16.76 1.89
C VAL A 68 42.22 -15.75 0.75
N GLU A 69 42.29 -16.24 -0.48
CA GLU A 69 42.23 -15.44 -1.71
C GLU A 69 42.05 -16.45 -2.87
N ASP A 70 40.82 -16.96 -3.02
CA ASP A 70 40.33 -17.55 -4.29
C ASP A 70 38.80 -17.86 -4.29
N LEU A 71 38.03 -17.16 -3.43
CA LEU A 71 36.55 -17.17 -3.46
C LEU A 71 35.95 -15.75 -3.44
N ALA A 72 36.74 -14.76 -3.84
CA ALA A 72 36.31 -13.37 -3.99
C ALA A 72 36.70 -12.89 -5.39
N GLY A 73 35.82 -13.15 -6.36
CA GLY A 73 36.01 -12.72 -7.74
C GLY A 73 34.68 -12.63 -8.47
N GLY A 74 34.13 -11.42 -8.56
CA GLY A 74 33.14 -11.09 -9.58
C GLY A 74 31.70 -10.85 -9.12
N LEU A 75 31.47 -10.09 -8.05
CA LEU A 75 30.24 -9.30 -7.95
C LEU A 75 30.66 -7.83 -7.89
N ASN A 76 30.48 -7.16 -9.01
CA ASN A 76 30.73 -5.73 -9.17
C ASN A 76 29.71 -4.99 -8.30
N LEU A 77 30.16 -4.49 -7.14
CA LEU A 77 29.33 -3.80 -6.14
C LEU A 77 28.82 -2.42 -6.62
N ASP A 78 29.12 -2.03 -7.85
CA ASP A 78 28.57 -0.84 -8.52
C ASP A 78 27.26 -1.09 -9.29
N GLU A 79 26.80 -2.35 -9.44
CA GLU A 79 25.50 -2.70 -10.07
C GLU A 79 24.35 -2.87 -9.06
N LEU A 80 24.61 -2.70 -7.76
CA LEU A 80 23.59 -2.62 -6.70
C LEU A 80 23.20 -1.17 -6.39
N LYS A 81 23.15 -0.32 -7.42
CA LYS A 81 22.31 0.88 -7.38
C LYS A 81 20.85 0.43 -7.43
N LEU A 82 20.32 0.06 -6.25
CA LEU A 82 18.95 0.37 -5.88
C LEU A 82 18.70 1.80 -6.34
N GLY A 83 17.95 1.91 -7.45
CA GLY A 83 17.55 3.18 -7.99
C GLY A 83 17.01 4.03 -6.85
N SER A 84 17.67 5.16 -6.59
CA SER A 84 17.06 6.26 -5.89
C SER A 84 15.70 6.49 -6.54
N GLY A 85 14.64 6.08 -5.85
CA GLY A 85 13.29 6.10 -6.37
C GLY A 85 12.88 7.50 -6.79
N GLU A 86 12.92 7.74 -8.10
CA GLU A 86 11.99 8.65 -8.76
C GLU A 86 10.62 7.96 -8.74
N GLU A 87 10.00 7.93 -7.54
CA GLU A 87 8.55 7.78 -7.41
C GLU A 87 7.95 9.19 -7.51
N ASP A 88 7.87 9.69 -8.75
CA ASP A 88 6.89 10.69 -9.15
C ASP A 88 5.80 9.93 -9.91
N ASP A 89 4.79 9.42 -9.20
CA ASP A 89 3.62 8.77 -9.81
C ASP A 89 2.84 9.84 -10.60
N MET A 90 3.16 9.92 -11.90
CA MET A 90 2.61 10.86 -12.86
C MET A 90 1.22 10.41 -13.29
N PHE A 91 0.19 11.16 -12.88
CA PHE A 91 -1.21 10.80 -13.20
C PHE A 91 -1.60 11.16 -14.65
N CYS A 92 -0.97 12.19 -15.21
CA CYS A 92 -1.47 12.85 -16.42
C CYS A 92 -1.01 12.22 -17.75
N SER A 93 -0.89 10.89 -17.84
CA SER A 93 -0.52 10.22 -19.09
C SER A 93 -1.55 10.46 -20.21
N SER A 94 -1.06 10.64 -21.43
CA SER A 94 -1.84 10.93 -22.64
C SER A 94 -2.85 9.84 -23.06
N THR A 95 -2.92 8.72 -22.34
CA THR A 95 -3.76 7.56 -22.65
C THR A 95 -5.09 7.49 -21.88
N GLY A 96 -5.35 8.39 -20.93
CA GLY A 96 -6.60 8.36 -20.14
C GLY A 96 -7.85 8.65 -20.98
N THR A 97 -8.93 7.91 -20.75
CA THR A 97 -10.22 8.06 -21.45
C THR A 97 -11.29 8.60 -20.50
N VAL A 98 -12.03 9.62 -20.93
CA VAL A 98 -13.23 10.12 -20.24
C VAL A 98 -14.43 9.32 -20.72
N LEU A 99 -15.18 8.76 -19.79
CA LEU A 99 -16.44 8.11 -20.12
C LEU A 99 -17.57 9.16 -20.11
N ALA A 100 -18.29 9.22 -21.23
CA ALA A 100 -19.46 10.06 -21.47
C ALA A 100 -19.26 11.59 -21.54
N ARG A 101 -19.50 12.08 -22.77
CA ARG A 101 -19.46 13.44 -23.30
C ARG A 101 -18.04 13.89 -23.69
N PRO A 102 -17.75 14.11 -25.00
CA PRO A 102 -16.52 14.77 -25.38
C PRO A 102 -16.44 16.12 -24.64
N PRO A 103 -15.28 16.48 -24.08
CA PRO A 103 -15.14 17.72 -23.33
C PRO A 103 -15.67 18.88 -24.19
N PRO A 104 -16.42 19.84 -23.60
CA PRO A 104 -16.86 21.00 -24.34
C PRO A 104 -15.64 21.62 -25.04
N VAL A 105 -15.81 22.01 -26.32
CA VAL A 105 -14.73 22.59 -27.13
C VAL A 105 -14.05 23.66 -26.30
N ASN A 106 -12.77 23.39 -26.02
CA ASN A 106 -11.88 24.07 -25.09
C ASN A 106 -12.24 25.55 -24.90
N ALA A 107 -13.02 25.86 -23.85
CA ALA A 107 -13.41 27.23 -23.53
C ALA A 107 -12.22 27.95 -22.86
N GLY A 108 -11.11 28.10 -23.60
CA GLY A 108 -9.94 28.89 -23.18
C GLY A 108 -8.57 28.22 -23.32
N GLY A 109 -8.46 26.95 -23.71
CA GLY A 109 -7.16 26.29 -23.92
C GLY A 109 -6.41 25.90 -22.64
N LYS A 110 -7.08 25.91 -21.48
CA LYS A 110 -6.43 25.74 -20.17
C LYS A 110 -6.02 24.30 -19.91
N LYS A 111 -4.81 24.12 -19.37
CA LYS A 111 -4.23 22.81 -19.04
C LYS A 111 -4.17 22.55 -17.54
N PHE A 112 -4.29 21.29 -17.14
CA PHE A 112 -4.04 20.87 -15.75
C PHE A 112 -3.04 19.73 -15.66
N HIS A 113 -2.34 19.66 -14.53
CA HIS A 113 -1.45 18.55 -14.19
C HIS A 113 -1.67 18.12 -12.75
N ILE A 114 -1.75 16.80 -12.51
CA ILE A 114 -1.94 16.24 -11.17
C ILE A 114 -0.71 15.40 -10.80
N HIS A 115 -0.06 15.79 -9.70
CA HIS A 115 0.91 14.95 -9.00
C HIS A 115 0.18 14.20 -7.89
N THR A 116 0.13 12.88 -7.99
CA THR A 116 -0.50 12.04 -6.96
C THR A 116 0.56 11.41 -6.08
N PHE A 117 0.52 11.73 -4.80
CA PHE A 117 1.36 11.09 -3.78
C PHE A 117 0.49 10.27 -2.85
N GLY A 118 0.64 8.94 -2.86
CA GLY A 118 0.04 8.13 -1.80
C GLY A 118 -0.48 6.76 -2.16
N CYS A 119 -1.77 6.56 -1.86
CA CYS A 119 -2.43 5.26 -1.92
C CYS A 119 -3.47 5.20 -3.05
N GLN A 120 -4.05 4.01 -3.23
CA GLN A 120 -5.13 3.77 -4.21
C GLN A 120 -6.29 4.76 -4.06
N MET A 121 -6.63 5.18 -2.84
CA MET A 121 -7.67 6.19 -2.63
C MET A 121 -7.27 7.56 -3.18
N ASN A 122 -6.01 7.97 -3.04
CA ASN A 122 -5.55 9.23 -3.63
C ASN A 122 -5.58 9.16 -5.15
N MET A 123 -5.16 8.04 -5.75
CA MET A 123 -5.26 7.85 -7.19
C MET A 123 -6.73 7.92 -7.66
N ALA A 124 -7.68 7.29 -6.95
CA ALA A 124 -9.12 7.40 -7.26
C ALA A 124 -9.65 8.83 -7.13
N ASP A 125 -9.18 9.59 -6.15
CA ASP A 125 -9.52 11.00 -5.97
C ASP A 125 -8.96 11.86 -7.12
N SER A 126 -7.76 11.54 -7.63
CA SER A 126 -7.16 12.19 -8.80
C SER A 126 -7.95 11.93 -10.08
N GLU A 127 -8.41 10.69 -10.29
CA GLU A 127 -9.29 10.35 -11.43
C GLU A 127 -10.58 11.18 -11.44
N ARG A 128 -11.20 11.37 -10.26
CA ARG A 128 -12.38 12.23 -10.12
C ARG A 128 -12.09 13.68 -10.40
N MET A 129 -11.04 14.24 -9.78
CA MET A 129 -10.68 15.65 -10.00
C MET A 129 -10.40 15.92 -11.48
N ALA A 130 -9.68 15.01 -12.15
CA ALA A 130 -9.43 15.10 -13.59
C ALA A 130 -10.72 15.03 -14.42
N GLY A 131 -11.64 14.11 -14.11
CA GLY A 131 -12.94 14.02 -14.77
C GLY A 131 -13.77 15.30 -14.65
N VAL A 132 -13.81 15.90 -13.45
CA VAL A 132 -14.48 17.21 -13.22
C VAL A 132 -13.84 18.30 -14.07
N LEU A 133 -12.51 18.40 -14.08
CA LEU A 133 -11.77 19.42 -14.85
C LEU A 133 -12.01 19.30 -16.36
N GLU A 134 -12.01 18.08 -16.89
CA GLU A 134 -12.27 17.84 -18.31
C GLU A 134 -13.73 18.16 -18.67
N SER A 135 -14.69 17.91 -17.76
CA SER A 135 -16.11 18.26 -17.97
C SER A 135 -16.35 19.76 -18.10
N ILE A 136 -15.50 20.60 -17.48
CA ILE A 136 -15.53 22.06 -17.58
C ILE A 136 -14.57 22.60 -18.66
N GLY A 137 -13.97 21.72 -19.47
CA GLY A 137 -13.22 22.09 -20.68
C GLY A 137 -11.71 22.21 -20.52
N TYR A 138 -11.12 21.81 -19.39
CA TYR A 138 -9.66 21.75 -19.25
C TYR A 138 -9.09 20.51 -19.96
N SER A 139 -7.82 20.56 -20.35
CA SER A 139 -7.08 19.40 -20.89
C SER A 139 -5.92 18.98 -20.00
N CYS A 140 -5.75 17.69 -19.76
CA CYS A 140 -4.60 17.17 -19.02
C CYS A 140 -3.28 17.35 -19.81
N THR A 141 -2.17 17.59 -19.10
CA THR A 141 -0.82 17.66 -19.68
C THR A 141 0.18 16.88 -18.85
N GLU A 142 1.11 16.16 -19.48
CA GLU A 142 2.20 15.44 -18.80
C GLU A 142 3.28 16.40 -18.27
N ASP A 143 3.43 17.59 -18.86
CA ASP A 143 4.41 18.57 -18.43
C ASP A 143 3.79 19.53 -17.40
N ALA A 144 4.22 19.41 -16.15
CA ALA A 144 3.80 20.30 -15.07
C ALA A 144 4.10 21.78 -15.34
N SER A 145 5.10 22.10 -16.18
CA SER A 145 5.47 23.47 -16.56
C SER A 145 4.52 24.12 -17.57
N ASP A 146 3.70 23.31 -18.24
CA ASP A 146 2.66 23.73 -19.19
C ASP A 146 1.28 23.91 -18.53
N ALA A 147 1.12 23.49 -17.28
CA ALA A 147 -0.18 23.52 -16.59
C ALA A 147 -0.56 24.92 -16.11
N ASP A 148 -1.82 25.30 -16.31
CA ASP A 148 -2.49 26.46 -15.71
C ASP A 148 -3.04 26.14 -14.31
N VAL A 149 -3.39 24.87 -14.08
CA VAL A 149 -3.82 24.34 -12.77
C VAL A 149 -2.91 23.17 -12.39
N LEU A 150 -2.12 23.35 -11.34
CA LEU A 150 -1.23 22.32 -10.82
C LEU A 150 -1.76 21.78 -9.50
N ILE A 151 -2.06 20.48 -9.46
CA ILE A 151 -2.69 19.82 -8.32
C ILE A 151 -1.69 18.87 -7.69
N TYR A 152 -1.45 19.04 -6.39
CA TYR A 152 -0.73 18.09 -5.56
C TYR A 152 -1.74 17.32 -4.70
N ASN A 153 -2.06 16.08 -5.07
CA ASN A 153 -2.94 15.21 -4.28
C ASN A 153 -2.12 14.36 -3.32
N THR A 154 -2.34 14.51 -2.03
CA THR A 154 -1.38 14.11 -0.99
C THR A 154 -1.94 13.09 0.00
N CYS A 155 -1.08 12.24 0.54
CA CYS A 155 -1.41 11.23 1.53
C CYS A 155 -0.72 11.50 2.87
N SER A 156 -1.44 11.35 3.98
CA SER A 156 -0.91 11.52 5.34
C SER A 156 -0.34 10.22 5.93
N ILE A 157 -0.53 9.09 5.25
CA ILE A 157 -0.18 7.75 5.76
C ILE A 157 1.23 7.34 5.34
N ARG A 158 1.73 7.79 4.19
CA ARG A 158 3.10 7.52 3.76
C ARG A 158 4.06 8.51 4.42
N GLU A 159 5.16 8.00 4.96
CA GLU A 159 6.23 8.84 5.50
C GLU A 159 6.80 9.77 4.40
N LYS A 160 7.18 11.00 4.76
CA LYS A 160 7.79 12.02 3.89
C LYS A 160 6.90 12.62 2.79
N ALA A 161 5.64 12.20 2.63
CA ALA A 161 4.72 12.80 1.66
C ALA A 161 4.54 14.32 1.91
N GLU A 162 4.39 14.72 3.17
CA GLU A 162 4.32 16.12 3.57
C GLU A 162 5.59 16.91 3.18
N THR A 163 6.78 16.39 3.52
CA THR A 163 8.07 17.00 3.16
C THR A 163 8.25 17.15 1.65
N LYS A 164 7.87 16.12 0.88
CA LYS A 164 7.92 16.14 -0.60
C LYS A 164 7.04 17.27 -1.16
N VAL A 165 5.83 17.42 -0.64
CA VAL A 165 4.89 18.46 -1.08
C VAL A 165 5.43 19.85 -0.79
N TYR A 166 5.93 20.12 0.41
CA TYR A 166 6.52 21.42 0.73
C TYR A 166 7.73 21.75 -0.16
N SER A 167 8.57 20.77 -0.47
CA SER A 167 9.67 20.94 -1.43
C SER A 167 9.17 21.28 -2.84
N ALA A 168 8.16 20.56 -3.32
CA ALA A 168 7.55 20.81 -4.63
C ALA A 168 6.90 22.20 -4.70
N LEU A 169 6.12 22.58 -3.68
CA LEU A 169 5.47 23.88 -3.57
C LEU A 169 6.45 25.04 -3.61
N GLY A 170 7.63 24.93 -2.98
CA GLY A 170 8.65 25.98 -3.03
C GLY A 170 9.10 26.32 -4.47
N ARG A 171 9.21 25.32 -5.34
CA ARG A 171 9.55 25.53 -6.77
C ARG A 171 8.41 26.23 -7.53
N GLN A 172 7.17 25.80 -7.28
CA GLN A 172 6.00 26.33 -7.98
C GLN A 172 5.60 27.72 -7.51
N ALA A 173 5.78 28.04 -6.22
CA ALA A 173 5.61 29.38 -5.69
C ALA A 173 6.51 30.39 -6.43
N LYS A 174 7.78 30.02 -6.69
CA LYS A 174 8.70 30.85 -7.48
C LYS A 174 8.19 31.04 -8.91
N ARG A 175 7.74 29.97 -9.57
CA ARG A 175 7.16 30.02 -10.93
C ARG A 175 5.93 30.92 -10.98
N LYS A 176 5.01 30.80 -10.02
CA LYS A 176 3.80 31.63 -9.96
C LYS A 176 4.12 33.11 -9.80
N ARG A 177 5.10 33.47 -8.96
CA ARG A 177 5.55 34.86 -8.83
C ARG A 177 6.16 35.44 -10.11
N GLN A 178 6.70 34.60 -10.99
CA GLN A 178 7.31 35.03 -12.26
C GLN A 178 6.32 35.14 -13.41
N HIS A 179 5.32 34.24 -13.47
CA HIS A 179 4.41 34.11 -14.63
C HIS A 179 2.94 34.44 -14.33
N GLY A 180 2.55 34.64 -13.07
CA GLY A 180 1.27 35.20 -12.63
C GLY A 180 0.01 34.33 -12.80
N ASN A 181 -0.05 33.49 -13.83
CA ASN A 181 -1.28 32.81 -14.26
C ASN A 181 -1.43 31.36 -13.75
N LEU A 182 -0.50 30.86 -12.94
CA LEU A 182 -0.54 29.49 -12.41
C LEU A 182 -1.44 29.41 -11.16
N LYS A 183 -2.43 28.52 -11.17
CA LYS A 183 -3.16 28.09 -9.98
C LYS A 183 -2.50 26.88 -9.33
N ILE A 184 -2.27 26.94 -8.03
CA ILE A 184 -1.66 25.88 -7.23
C ILE A 184 -2.71 25.32 -6.27
N VAL A 185 -3.02 24.04 -6.41
CA VAL A 185 -3.99 23.32 -5.59
C VAL A 185 -3.27 22.25 -4.77
N VAL A 186 -3.55 22.18 -3.48
CA VAL A 186 -3.12 21.08 -2.61
C VAL A 186 -4.35 20.33 -2.13
N ALA A 187 -4.45 19.08 -2.53
CA ALA A 187 -5.57 18.20 -2.26
C ALA A 187 -5.17 17.00 -1.39
N GLY A 188 -6.16 16.29 -0.84
CA GLY A 188 -5.97 14.99 -0.19
C GLY A 188 -5.82 15.08 1.33
N CYS A 189 -5.25 14.04 1.94
CA CYS A 189 -5.27 13.87 3.39
C CYS A 189 -4.37 14.88 4.12
N VAL A 190 -3.20 15.24 3.55
CA VAL A 190 -2.34 16.28 4.17
C VAL A 190 -3.01 17.63 4.07
N ALA A 191 -3.66 17.94 2.95
CA ALA A 191 -4.45 19.16 2.79
C ALA A 191 -5.54 19.30 3.87
N LYS A 192 -6.29 18.23 4.16
CA LYS A 192 -7.28 18.19 5.26
C LYS A 192 -6.65 18.36 6.64
N GLN A 193 -5.47 17.78 6.86
CA GLN A 193 -4.77 17.86 8.14
C GLN A 193 -4.21 19.27 8.42
N GLU A 194 -3.57 19.89 7.43
CA GLU A 194 -2.91 21.19 7.57
C GLU A 194 -3.91 22.35 7.44
N GLY A 195 -4.91 22.22 6.57
CA GLY A 195 -5.94 23.23 6.32
C GLY A 195 -5.37 24.63 6.08
N GLU A 196 -5.88 25.62 6.80
CA GLU A 196 -5.45 27.01 6.70
C GLU A 196 -3.96 27.23 7.03
N GLN A 197 -3.34 26.35 7.84
CA GLN A 197 -1.92 26.50 8.18
C GLN A 197 -1.04 26.37 6.94
N LEU A 198 -1.46 25.53 5.97
CA LEU A 198 -0.77 25.38 4.69
C LEU A 198 -0.79 26.70 3.91
N LEU A 199 -1.94 27.37 3.83
CA LEU A 199 -2.07 28.67 3.17
C LEU A 199 -1.22 29.75 3.85
N ARG A 200 -1.16 29.76 5.20
CA ARG A 200 -0.31 30.69 5.95
C ARG A 200 1.18 30.44 5.71
N ARG A 201 1.57 29.18 5.55
CA ARG A 201 2.97 28.76 5.33
C ARG A 201 3.42 28.95 3.88
N VAL A 202 2.51 28.75 2.92
CA VAL A 202 2.75 28.93 1.48
C VAL A 202 1.62 29.78 0.88
N PRO A 203 1.72 31.12 0.96
CA PRO A 203 0.66 32.03 0.49
C PRO A 203 0.37 31.97 -1.02
N GLU A 204 1.26 31.36 -1.81
CA GLU A 204 1.06 31.16 -3.25
C GLU A 204 0.05 30.07 -3.59
N VAL A 205 -0.33 29.21 -2.63
CA VAL A 205 -1.35 28.18 -2.84
C VAL A 205 -2.72 28.85 -2.93
N ASP A 206 -3.48 28.54 -3.97
CA ASP A 206 -4.81 29.14 -4.20
C ASP A 206 -5.92 28.34 -3.52
N LEU A 207 -5.78 27.02 -3.52
CA LEU A 207 -6.81 26.11 -3.05
C LEU A 207 -6.18 24.99 -2.21
N VAL A 208 -6.68 24.85 -0.99
CA VAL A 208 -6.46 23.67 -0.14
C VAL A 208 -7.78 22.92 -0.03
N MET A 209 -7.80 21.63 -0.37
CA MET A 209 -9.04 20.85 -0.35
C MET A 209 -8.87 19.45 0.25
N GLY A 210 -9.80 19.07 1.12
CA GLY A 210 -9.85 17.71 1.68
C GLY A 210 -10.37 16.68 0.66
N PRO A 211 -10.23 15.37 0.94
CA PRO A 211 -10.61 14.31 0.01
C PRO A 211 -12.10 14.31 -0.38
N HIS A 212 -13.00 14.79 0.50
CA HIS A 212 -14.45 14.84 0.22
C HIS A 212 -14.83 15.81 -0.89
N HIS A 213 -13.97 16.78 -1.19
CA HIS A 213 -14.23 17.82 -2.18
C HIS A 213 -13.74 17.45 -3.57
N ALA A 214 -13.18 16.25 -3.79
CA ALA A 214 -12.63 15.82 -5.09
C ALA A 214 -13.62 15.99 -6.26
N ASN A 215 -14.93 15.82 -6.00
CA ASN A 215 -15.99 15.97 -7.00
C ASN A 215 -16.46 17.43 -7.21
N ARG A 216 -15.91 18.39 -6.47
CA ARG A 216 -16.36 19.80 -6.45
C ARG A 216 -15.22 20.78 -6.77
N ILE A 217 -14.13 20.28 -7.35
CA ILE A 217 -12.96 21.11 -7.67
C ILE A 217 -13.33 22.25 -8.64
N ASP A 218 -14.32 22.06 -9.52
CA ASP A 218 -14.90 23.09 -10.38
C ASP A 218 -15.41 24.28 -9.56
N LYS A 219 -16.26 24.04 -8.55
CA LYS A 219 -16.85 25.07 -7.70
C LYS A 219 -15.84 25.78 -6.81
N LEU A 220 -14.79 25.07 -6.42
CA LEU A 220 -13.70 25.66 -5.65
C LEU A 220 -12.78 26.51 -6.54
N LEU A 221 -12.53 26.08 -7.78
CA LEU A 221 -11.75 26.87 -8.75
C LEU A 221 -12.51 28.10 -9.25
N GLU A 222 -13.84 28.06 -9.36
CA GLU A 222 -14.67 29.24 -9.65
C GLU A 222 -14.44 30.35 -8.61
N GLN A 223 -14.35 29.99 -7.32
CA GLN A 223 -14.06 30.97 -6.25
C GLN A 223 -12.64 31.52 -6.35
N VAL A 224 -11.67 30.68 -6.73
CA VAL A 224 -10.29 31.13 -7.00
C VAL A 224 -10.25 32.09 -8.19
N ASP A 225 -11.02 31.84 -9.25
CA ASP A 225 -11.13 32.74 -10.41
C ASP A 225 -11.74 34.10 -10.03
N LEU A 226 -12.58 34.16 -8.99
CA LEU A 226 -13.10 35.41 -8.43
C LEU A 226 -12.10 36.13 -7.50
N GLY A 227 -10.88 35.60 -7.34
CA GLY A 227 -9.79 36.19 -6.56
C GLY A 227 -9.71 35.72 -5.11
N ALA A 228 -10.46 34.69 -4.70
CA ALA A 228 -10.39 34.15 -3.36
C ALA A 228 -9.23 33.15 -3.20
N GLN A 229 -8.62 33.12 -2.01
CA GLN A 229 -7.82 31.98 -1.55
C GLN A 229 -8.73 31.06 -0.74
N VAL A 230 -8.83 29.79 -1.13
CA VAL A 230 -9.88 28.87 -0.65
C VAL A 230 -9.29 27.74 0.18
N CYS A 231 -9.89 27.45 1.34
CA CYS A 231 -9.59 26.28 2.16
C CYS A 231 -10.88 25.49 2.40
N ALA A 232 -11.11 24.44 1.62
CA ALA A 232 -12.26 23.55 1.71
C ALA A 232 -11.86 22.24 2.41
N THR A 233 -11.81 22.28 3.73
CA THR A 233 -11.40 21.14 4.57
C THR A 233 -12.46 20.72 5.57
N GLU A 234 -13.67 21.27 5.49
CA GLU A 234 -14.84 20.82 6.22
C GLU A 234 -15.30 19.43 5.74
N GLU A 235 -15.98 18.71 6.63
CA GLU A 235 -16.63 17.44 6.29
C GLU A 235 -17.98 17.71 5.63
N ILE A 236 -18.26 17.02 4.53
CA ILE A 236 -19.49 17.16 3.76
C ILE A 236 -20.11 15.78 3.50
N THR A 237 -21.42 15.78 3.24
CA THR A 237 -22.09 14.61 2.67
C THR A 237 -21.64 14.44 1.22
N ILE A 238 -21.11 13.27 0.90
CA ILE A 238 -20.64 12.95 -0.45
C ILE A 238 -21.87 12.66 -1.31
N SER A 239 -22.01 13.43 -2.40
CA SER A 239 -23.08 13.23 -3.37
C SER A 239 -22.87 11.92 -4.15
N GLU A 240 -23.98 11.25 -4.47
CA GLU A 240 -23.99 10.10 -5.39
C GLU A 240 -23.81 10.52 -6.85
N ASP A 241 -24.09 11.79 -7.15
CA ASP A 241 -23.76 12.41 -8.44
C ASP A 241 -22.25 12.70 -8.47
N ILE A 242 -21.51 11.63 -8.73
CA ILE A 242 -20.06 11.64 -8.85
C ILE A 242 -19.76 11.90 -10.32
N ALA A 243 -19.06 13.00 -10.60
CA ALA A 243 -18.57 13.30 -11.94
C ALA A 243 -17.83 12.10 -12.52
N VAL A 244 -18.00 11.85 -13.83
CA VAL A 244 -17.40 10.68 -14.45
C VAL A 244 -15.88 10.79 -14.39
N PRO A 245 -15.18 9.89 -13.68
CA PRO A 245 -13.74 10.00 -13.49
C PRO A 245 -12.98 9.78 -14.81
N ARG A 246 -11.87 10.51 -14.99
CA ARG A 246 -10.85 10.22 -16.01
C ARG A 246 -10.01 9.06 -15.51
N ARG A 247 -10.09 7.90 -16.16
CA ARG A 247 -9.36 6.70 -15.73
C ARG A 247 -8.00 6.60 -16.43
N GLU A 248 -6.99 6.13 -15.71
CA GLU A 248 -5.67 5.83 -16.30
C GLU A 248 -5.69 4.53 -17.12
N SER A 249 -6.45 3.55 -16.65
CA SER A 249 -6.64 2.27 -17.33
C SER A 249 -7.95 2.27 -18.11
N ASP A 250 -7.95 1.65 -19.27
CA ASP A 250 -9.10 1.39 -20.14
C ASP A 250 -9.69 -0.02 -19.95
N ILE A 251 -9.11 -0.83 -19.06
CA ILE A 251 -9.50 -2.24 -18.82
C ILE A 251 -9.85 -2.52 -17.36
N THR A 252 -9.30 -1.76 -16.41
CA THR A 252 -9.53 -1.93 -14.97
C THR A 252 -10.01 -0.62 -14.37
N ALA A 253 -10.96 -0.69 -13.45
CA ALA A 253 -11.53 0.50 -12.82
C ALA A 253 -11.64 0.34 -11.31
N TRP A 254 -11.59 1.47 -10.61
CA TRP A 254 -11.80 1.52 -9.17
C TRP A 254 -13.12 2.19 -8.83
N VAL A 255 -13.93 1.51 -8.01
CA VAL A 255 -15.24 2.00 -7.62
C VAL A 255 -15.27 2.11 -6.11
N ASN A 256 -15.32 3.32 -5.57
CA ASN A 256 -15.47 3.48 -4.13
C ASN A 256 -16.89 3.07 -3.73
N VAL A 257 -17.04 2.28 -2.69
CA VAL A 257 -18.37 1.86 -2.19
C VAL A 257 -18.68 2.48 -0.83
N ILE A 258 -17.65 2.89 -0.09
CA ILE A 258 -17.75 3.55 1.20
C ILE A 258 -16.61 4.56 1.35
N HIS A 259 -16.90 5.67 2.00
CA HIS A 259 -15.93 6.71 2.34
C HIS A 259 -15.81 6.82 3.86
N GLY A 260 -14.64 7.23 4.35
CA GLY A 260 -14.42 7.47 5.79
C GLY A 260 -14.31 6.19 6.61
N CYS A 261 -14.01 6.35 7.90
CA CYS A 261 -13.82 5.23 8.81
C CYS A 261 -14.16 5.63 10.24
N ASN A 262 -14.99 4.82 10.91
CA ASN A 262 -15.43 5.05 12.29
C ASN A 262 -14.57 4.30 13.32
N GLU A 263 -13.54 3.57 12.88
CA GLU A 263 -12.64 2.87 13.79
C GLU A 263 -11.78 3.85 14.59
N LYS A 264 -11.58 3.53 15.87
CA LYS A 264 -10.83 4.37 16.82
C LYS A 264 -9.41 3.83 17.05
N CYS A 265 -8.76 3.38 15.98
CA CYS A 265 -7.40 2.84 16.05
C CYS A 265 -6.44 3.93 16.57
N THR A 266 -5.64 3.62 17.58
CA THR A 266 -4.82 4.63 18.30
C THR A 266 -3.70 5.24 17.48
N TYR A 267 -3.36 4.65 16.33
CA TYR A 267 -2.32 5.12 15.41
C TYR A 267 -2.87 5.72 14.11
N CYS A 268 -4.16 5.57 13.83
CA CYS A 268 -4.71 5.83 12.50
C CYS A 268 -5.25 7.25 12.37
N VAL A 269 -4.76 7.99 11.37
CA VAL A 269 -5.19 9.37 11.09
C VAL A 269 -6.42 9.43 10.16
N VAL A 270 -6.85 8.27 9.62
CA VAL A 270 -7.92 8.19 8.61
C VAL A 270 -9.24 8.81 9.08
N PRO A 271 -9.77 8.56 10.30
CA PRO A 271 -11.01 9.18 10.73
C PRO A 271 -10.98 10.72 10.69
N ASN A 272 -9.83 11.32 11.04
CA ASN A 272 -9.66 12.78 11.05
C ASN A 272 -9.48 13.37 9.64
N THR A 273 -8.99 12.57 8.69
CA THR A 273 -8.62 13.05 7.33
C THR A 273 -9.60 12.66 6.25
N ARG A 274 -10.40 11.62 6.47
CA ARG A 274 -11.37 11.06 5.53
C ARG A 274 -12.80 11.06 6.09
N GLY A 275 -13.00 11.57 7.30
CA GLY A 275 -14.31 11.74 7.93
C GLY A 275 -14.96 10.42 8.38
N GLN A 276 -16.24 10.53 8.75
CA GLN A 276 -17.08 9.42 9.18
C GLN A 276 -17.47 8.53 8.01
N GLU A 277 -17.86 7.29 8.34
CA GLU A 277 -18.33 6.33 7.35
C GLU A 277 -19.58 6.84 6.62
N GLN A 278 -19.50 6.92 5.30
CA GLN A 278 -20.58 7.23 4.39
C GLN A 278 -20.58 6.17 3.28
N SER A 279 -21.52 5.22 3.35
CA SER A 279 -21.74 4.20 2.33
C SER A 279 -22.50 4.81 1.17
N ARG A 280 -22.09 4.47 -0.05
CA ARG A 280 -22.88 4.75 -1.25
C ARG A 280 -24.07 3.82 -1.34
N THR A 281 -25.10 4.21 -2.07
CA THR A 281 -26.21 3.33 -2.38
C THR A 281 -25.78 2.23 -3.35
N ALA A 282 -26.35 1.02 -3.18
CA ALA A 282 -26.06 -0.10 -4.08
C ALA A 282 -26.45 0.20 -5.53
N GLU A 283 -27.52 0.99 -5.73
CA GLU A 283 -27.98 1.43 -7.05
C GLU A 283 -26.95 2.33 -7.73
N ALA A 284 -26.42 3.35 -7.03
CA ALA A 284 -25.40 4.23 -7.60
C ALA A 284 -24.11 3.47 -7.95
N ILE A 285 -23.68 2.54 -7.09
CA ILE A 285 -22.51 1.68 -7.35
C ILE A 285 -22.76 0.80 -8.59
N ARG A 286 -23.94 0.16 -8.67
CA ARG A 286 -24.28 -0.70 -9.80
C ARG A 286 -24.38 0.08 -11.11
N ASN A 287 -24.97 1.27 -11.09
CA ASN A 287 -25.06 2.14 -12.26
C ASN A 287 -23.68 2.59 -12.76
N GLU A 288 -22.77 2.96 -11.85
CA GLU A 288 -21.38 3.24 -12.23
C GLU A 288 -20.70 2.02 -12.87
N MET A 289 -20.89 0.83 -12.30
CA MET A 289 -20.34 -0.40 -12.87
C MET A 289 -20.95 -0.78 -14.22
N LEU A 290 -22.24 -0.49 -14.46
CA LEU A 290 -22.89 -0.67 -15.77
C LEU A 290 -22.24 0.20 -16.84
N ILE A 291 -22.01 1.48 -16.53
CA ILE A 291 -21.32 2.42 -17.42
C ILE A 291 -19.90 1.91 -17.75
N LEU A 292 -19.18 1.38 -16.75
CA LEU A 292 -17.86 0.79 -16.95
C LEU A 292 -17.91 -0.46 -17.84
N GLY A 293 -18.90 -1.34 -17.64
CA GLY A 293 -19.11 -2.52 -18.46
C GLY A 293 -19.40 -2.18 -19.92
N GLU A 294 -20.27 -1.19 -20.17
CA GLU A 294 -20.57 -0.67 -21.52
C GLU A 294 -19.34 -0.04 -22.19
N ALA A 295 -18.46 0.57 -21.40
CA ALA A 295 -17.20 1.13 -21.85
C ALA A 295 -16.09 0.10 -22.12
N GLY A 296 -16.34 -1.19 -21.86
CA GLY A 296 -15.41 -2.28 -22.17
C GLY A 296 -14.45 -2.67 -21.05
N TYR A 297 -14.59 -2.09 -19.85
CA TYR A 297 -13.78 -2.49 -18.68
C TYR A 297 -14.08 -3.94 -18.31
N LYS A 298 -13.04 -4.66 -17.91
CA LYS A 298 -13.11 -6.09 -17.58
C LYS A 298 -13.03 -6.38 -16.10
N GLU A 299 -12.29 -5.57 -15.34
CA GLU A 299 -12.11 -5.77 -13.91
C GLU A 299 -12.48 -4.51 -13.11
N VAL A 300 -13.26 -4.69 -12.05
CA VAL A 300 -13.59 -3.63 -11.09
C VAL A 300 -12.99 -3.97 -9.73
N THR A 301 -12.26 -3.03 -9.12
CA THR A 301 -11.85 -3.11 -7.72
C THR A 301 -12.73 -2.20 -6.88
N LEU A 302 -13.51 -2.78 -5.96
CA LEU A 302 -14.29 -2.04 -4.98
C LEU A 302 -13.37 -1.51 -3.88
N LEU A 303 -13.46 -0.21 -3.60
CA LEU A 303 -12.59 0.49 -2.66
C LEU A 303 -13.36 1.12 -1.49
N GLY A 304 -12.69 1.22 -0.35
CA GLY A 304 -13.14 1.95 0.82
C GLY A 304 -11.98 2.20 1.77
N GLN A 305 -12.21 2.87 2.90
CA GLN A 305 -11.25 2.84 4.01
C GLN A 305 -11.47 1.61 4.91
N ASN A 306 -12.72 1.18 5.01
CA ASN A 306 -13.16 0.00 5.76
C ASN A 306 -14.36 -0.62 5.02
N ILE A 307 -14.08 -1.40 3.98
CA ILE A 307 -15.12 -1.85 3.05
C ILE A 307 -16.17 -2.76 3.71
N ASP A 308 -15.76 -3.54 4.70
CA ASP A 308 -16.62 -4.49 5.38
C ASP A 308 -17.66 -3.82 6.30
N ALA A 309 -17.50 -2.51 6.59
CA ALA A 309 -18.49 -1.73 7.32
C ALA A 309 -19.64 -1.19 6.45
N TYR A 310 -19.58 -1.41 5.13
CA TYR A 310 -20.61 -0.95 4.19
C TYR A 310 -22.03 -1.33 4.63
N GLY A 311 -22.93 -0.35 4.54
CA GLY A 311 -24.37 -0.49 4.81
C GLY A 311 -24.76 -0.34 6.29
N ARG A 312 -23.80 -0.10 7.19
CA ARG A 312 -24.08 0.16 8.61
C ARG A 312 -24.79 1.49 8.84
N ASP A 313 -24.43 2.49 8.06
CA ASP A 313 -25.01 3.84 8.05
C ASP A 313 -26.28 3.92 7.16
N LEU A 314 -26.47 3.01 6.20
CA LEU A 314 -27.66 2.97 5.34
C LEU A 314 -28.91 2.48 6.08
N PRO A 315 -30.08 3.13 5.95
CA PRO A 315 -31.30 2.77 6.68
C PRO A 315 -31.84 1.39 6.31
N GLY A 316 -32.69 0.85 7.18
CA GLY A 316 -33.42 -0.40 6.94
C GLY A 316 -32.78 -1.64 7.56
N LEU A 317 -33.66 -2.62 7.85
CA LEU A 317 -33.29 -3.97 8.26
C LEU A 317 -33.78 -4.97 7.21
N LYS A 318 -33.16 -6.13 7.15
CA LYS A 318 -33.67 -7.26 6.37
C LYS A 318 -35.02 -7.69 6.94
N GLU A 319 -35.98 -7.94 6.05
CA GLU A 319 -37.33 -8.42 6.39
C GLU A 319 -37.37 -9.89 6.86
N ASP A 320 -36.23 -10.59 6.83
CA ASP A 320 -36.10 -12.00 7.20
C ASP A 320 -36.05 -12.27 8.72
N GLY A 321 -36.29 -11.23 9.54
CA GLY A 321 -36.25 -11.33 11.01
C GLY A 321 -34.85 -11.51 11.60
N SER A 322 -33.77 -11.49 10.79
CA SER A 322 -32.41 -11.72 11.28
C SER A 322 -31.81 -10.55 12.07
N GLY A 323 -32.48 -9.39 12.07
CA GLY A 323 -31.96 -8.15 12.67
C GLY A 323 -30.76 -7.54 11.93
N ARG A 324 -30.39 -8.09 10.76
CA ARG A 324 -29.32 -7.54 9.92
C ARG A 324 -29.78 -6.27 9.19
N ARG A 325 -28.83 -5.41 8.84
CA ARG A 325 -29.08 -4.27 7.94
C ARG A 325 -29.59 -4.76 6.59
N SER A 326 -30.45 -3.97 5.93
CA SER A 326 -30.96 -4.30 4.58
C SER A 326 -29.80 -4.48 3.58
N TRP A 327 -28.76 -3.67 3.74
CA TRP A 327 -27.53 -3.72 2.97
C TRP A 327 -26.34 -4.03 3.88
N THR A 328 -25.56 -5.02 3.47
CA THR A 328 -24.20 -5.29 3.99
C THR A 328 -23.26 -5.41 2.80
N PHE A 329 -21.94 -5.41 3.03
CA PHE A 329 -20.99 -5.58 1.94
C PHE A 329 -21.23 -6.87 1.13
N THR A 330 -21.62 -7.97 1.80
CA THR A 330 -21.99 -9.21 1.11
C THR A 330 -23.21 -9.04 0.21
N ASP A 331 -24.23 -8.31 0.66
CA ASP A 331 -25.43 -8.06 -0.16
C ASP A 331 -25.10 -7.17 -1.38
N LEU A 332 -24.18 -6.22 -1.22
CA LEU A 332 -23.66 -5.44 -2.34
C LEU A 332 -22.97 -6.33 -3.38
N LEU A 333 -22.08 -7.24 -2.95
CA LEU A 333 -21.40 -8.16 -3.88
C LEU A 333 -22.40 -8.95 -4.75
N HIS A 334 -23.48 -9.47 -4.15
CA HIS A 334 -24.54 -10.14 -4.91
C HIS A 334 -25.22 -9.20 -5.90
N ALA A 335 -25.48 -7.95 -5.53
CA ALA A 335 -26.17 -6.98 -6.38
C ALA A 335 -25.35 -6.50 -7.58
N VAL A 336 -24.02 -6.51 -7.49
CA VAL A 336 -23.12 -6.01 -8.55
C VAL A 336 -22.40 -7.13 -9.32
N HIS A 337 -22.49 -8.37 -8.85
CA HIS A 337 -21.81 -9.50 -9.48
C HIS A 337 -22.26 -9.75 -10.93
N ASP A 338 -23.52 -9.49 -11.25
CA ASP A 338 -24.10 -9.81 -12.56
C ASP A 338 -23.97 -8.68 -13.60
N VAL A 339 -23.29 -7.58 -13.27
CA VAL A 339 -23.12 -6.44 -14.18
C VAL A 339 -22.49 -6.91 -15.50
N PRO A 340 -23.14 -6.70 -16.67
CA PRO A 340 -22.62 -7.08 -17.97
C PRO A 340 -21.30 -6.36 -18.31
N GLY A 341 -20.44 -7.02 -19.10
CA GLY A 341 -19.14 -6.46 -19.52
C GLY A 341 -18.01 -6.60 -18.49
N ILE A 342 -18.34 -6.54 -17.19
CA ILE A 342 -17.40 -6.81 -16.10
C ILE A 342 -17.23 -8.32 -15.95
N GLU A 343 -16.00 -8.80 -16.00
CA GLU A 343 -15.63 -10.22 -15.87
C GLU A 343 -15.05 -10.55 -14.49
N ARG A 344 -14.42 -9.58 -13.84
CA ARG A 344 -13.74 -9.75 -12.56
C ARG A 344 -14.06 -8.64 -11.57
N ILE A 345 -14.23 -9.03 -10.31
CA ILE A 345 -14.46 -8.14 -9.18
C ILE A 345 -13.46 -8.46 -8.07
N ARG A 346 -12.80 -7.42 -7.57
CA ARG A 346 -11.94 -7.44 -6.38
C ARG A 346 -12.45 -6.45 -5.37
N PHE A 347 -11.95 -6.59 -4.16
CA PHE A 347 -12.05 -5.54 -3.15
C PHE A 347 -10.78 -5.51 -2.32
N ALA A 348 -10.53 -4.36 -1.70
CA ALA A 348 -9.41 -4.16 -0.78
C ALA A 348 -9.90 -3.47 0.48
N THR A 349 -9.02 -3.34 1.48
CA THR A 349 -9.26 -2.64 2.77
C THR A 349 -10.26 -3.33 3.72
N SER A 350 -10.14 -4.66 3.86
CA SER A 350 -10.95 -5.40 4.82
C SER A 350 -10.50 -5.19 6.26
N HIS A 351 -11.44 -5.20 7.19
CA HIS A 351 -11.16 -5.11 8.62
C HIS A 351 -11.55 -6.43 9.31
N PRO A 352 -10.62 -7.13 10.01
CA PRO A 352 -10.89 -8.46 10.58
C PRO A 352 -12.12 -8.53 11.51
N ARG A 353 -12.46 -7.42 12.17
CA ARG A 353 -13.65 -7.30 13.01
C ARG A 353 -14.98 -7.54 12.25
N TYR A 354 -15.03 -7.16 10.97
CA TYR A 354 -16.23 -7.21 10.14
C TYR A 354 -16.19 -8.30 9.08
N PHE A 355 -15.05 -8.99 8.96
CA PHE A 355 -14.88 -10.06 8.01
C PHE A 355 -15.60 -11.33 8.49
N THR A 356 -16.64 -11.73 7.77
CA THR A 356 -17.53 -12.83 8.15
C THR A 356 -17.37 -14.04 7.24
N GLU A 357 -17.73 -15.22 7.74
CA GLU A 357 -17.76 -16.43 6.92
C GLU A 357 -18.79 -16.34 5.78
N ARG A 358 -19.89 -15.60 5.98
CA ARG A 358 -20.87 -15.31 4.93
C ARG A 358 -20.22 -14.56 3.75
N LEU A 359 -19.37 -13.59 4.03
CA LEU A 359 -18.61 -12.88 3.00
C LEU A 359 -17.63 -13.81 2.27
N ILE A 360 -16.92 -14.68 3.01
CA ILE A 360 -15.98 -15.65 2.42
C ILE A 360 -16.71 -16.61 1.47
N ARG A 361 -17.86 -17.15 1.89
CA ARG A 361 -18.68 -18.04 1.06
C ARG A 361 -19.17 -17.34 -0.20
N ALA A 362 -19.67 -16.11 -0.07
CA ALA A 362 -20.07 -15.33 -1.24
C ALA A 362 -18.91 -15.13 -2.24
N CYS A 363 -17.70 -14.88 -1.75
CA CYS A 363 -16.52 -14.75 -2.62
C CYS A 363 -16.15 -16.08 -3.31
N ALA A 364 -16.38 -17.22 -2.66
CA ALA A 364 -16.14 -18.54 -3.26
C ALA A 364 -17.24 -18.97 -4.24
N GLU A 365 -18.48 -18.54 -4.00
CA GLU A 365 -19.67 -18.94 -4.77
C GLU A 365 -19.91 -18.06 -6.00
N LEU A 366 -19.53 -16.78 -5.96
CA LEU A 366 -19.75 -15.82 -7.05
C LEU A 366 -18.61 -15.87 -8.09
N PRO A 367 -18.83 -16.35 -9.33
CA PRO A 367 -17.75 -16.63 -10.29
C PRO A 367 -16.81 -15.46 -10.65
N LYS A 368 -17.32 -14.23 -10.62
CA LYS A 368 -16.56 -13.02 -10.96
C LYS A 368 -15.70 -12.52 -9.79
N MET A 369 -15.96 -13.00 -8.56
CA MET A 369 -15.15 -12.64 -7.42
C MET A 369 -13.79 -13.33 -7.53
N CYS A 370 -12.73 -12.54 -7.54
CA CYS A 370 -11.37 -13.04 -7.63
C CYS A 370 -10.89 -13.58 -6.28
N GLU A 371 -10.06 -14.63 -6.30
CA GLU A 371 -9.52 -15.30 -5.11
C GLU A 371 -8.35 -14.52 -4.49
N PHE A 372 -8.59 -13.25 -4.15
CA PHE A 372 -7.62 -12.35 -3.52
C PHE A 372 -8.26 -11.61 -2.35
N PHE A 373 -7.62 -11.68 -1.18
CA PHE A 373 -8.08 -11.05 0.05
C PHE A 373 -6.98 -10.16 0.62
N HIS A 374 -7.29 -8.90 0.90
CA HIS A 374 -6.40 -7.98 1.60
C HIS A 374 -6.94 -7.68 2.99
N ILE A 375 -6.35 -8.31 4.01
CA ILE A 375 -6.85 -8.31 5.39
C ILE A 375 -5.70 -7.90 6.32
N PRO A 376 -5.56 -6.59 6.63
CA PRO A 376 -4.54 -6.09 7.54
C PRO A 376 -4.67 -6.62 8.97
N PHE A 377 -3.63 -7.30 9.43
CA PHE A 377 -3.57 -7.86 10.79
C PHE A 377 -2.90 -6.93 11.78
N GLN A 378 -2.03 -6.02 11.32
CA GLN A 378 -1.31 -4.99 12.05
C GLN A 378 -0.26 -5.52 13.04
N SER A 379 -0.62 -6.47 13.91
CA SER A 379 0.28 -7.13 14.85
C SER A 379 -0.18 -8.57 15.11
N GLY A 380 0.77 -9.46 15.41
CA GLY A 380 0.51 -10.83 15.85
C GLY A 380 0.27 -10.98 17.35
N ASP A 381 0.29 -9.88 18.12
CA ASP A 381 0.16 -9.91 19.57
C ASP A 381 -1.15 -9.29 20.09
N ASN A 382 -1.86 -10.01 20.97
CA ASN A 382 -3.17 -9.58 21.48
C ASN A 382 -3.10 -8.35 22.40
N ASP A 383 -2.00 -8.12 23.12
CA ASP A 383 -1.86 -6.94 23.96
C ASP A 383 -1.59 -5.72 23.07
N ILE A 384 -0.71 -5.84 22.07
CA ILE A 384 -0.49 -4.78 21.08
C ILE A 384 -1.76 -4.47 20.27
N LEU A 385 -2.51 -5.47 19.82
CA LEU A 385 -3.79 -5.27 19.13
C LEU A 385 -4.82 -4.52 20.00
N ARG A 386 -4.80 -4.75 21.32
CA ARG A 386 -5.65 -4.06 22.29
C ARG A 386 -5.25 -2.58 22.42
N GLU A 387 -3.96 -2.31 22.56
CA GLU A 387 -3.43 -0.94 22.60
C GLU A 387 -3.67 -0.20 21.28
N MET A 388 -3.56 -0.89 20.15
CA MET A 388 -3.94 -0.38 18.83
C MET A 388 -5.46 -0.13 18.69
N LYS A 389 -6.30 -0.59 19.62
CA LYS A 389 -7.77 -0.57 19.60
C LYS A 389 -8.37 -1.24 18.36
N ARG A 390 -7.82 -2.39 17.96
CA ARG A 390 -8.27 -3.13 16.76
C ARG A 390 -9.60 -3.87 16.93
N GLY A 391 -10.00 -4.19 18.16
CA GLY A 391 -11.29 -4.83 18.43
C GLY A 391 -11.42 -6.27 17.91
N TYR A 392 -10.30 -6.95 17.66
CA TYR A 392 -10.21 -8.38 17.38
C TYR A 392 -8.94 -8.96 18.02
N THR A 393 -8.86 -10.29 18.06
CA THR A 393 -7.70 -11.02 18.56
C THR A 393 -7.02 -11.81 17.43
N HIS A 394 -5.80 -12.27 17.67
CA HIS A 394 -5.08 -13.12 16.75
C HIS A 394 -5.85 -14.43 16.46
N GLU A 395 -6.60 -14.96 17.42
CA GLU A 395 -7.38 -16.20 17.26
C GLU A 395 -8.52 -15.99 16.25
N ARG A 396 -9.21 -14.85 16.38
CA ARG A 396 -10.22 -14.44 15.40
C ARG A 396 -9.60 -14.28 14.01
N TYR A 397 -8.42 -13.69 13.93
CA TYR A 397 -7.69 -13.54 12.66
C TYR A 397 -7.36 -14.90 12.03
N ARG A 398 -6.82 -15.84 12.81
CA ARG A 398 -6.55 -17.22 12.36
C ARG A 398 -7.81 -17.94 11.87
N GLN A 399 -8.94 -17.79 12.57
CA GLN A 399 -10.22 -18.36 12.13
C GLN A 399 -10.63 -17.83 10.75
N ILE A 400 -10.43 -16.53 10.48
CA ILE A 400 -10.72 -15.94 9.18
C ILE A 400 -9.82 -16.56 8.09
N MET A 401 -8.51 -16.65 8.34
CA MET A 401 -7.57 -17.27 7.40
C MET A 401 -7.93 -18.72 7.10
N ASN A 402 -8.24 -19.50 8.14
CA ASN A 402 -8.62 -20.91 8.02
C ASN A 402 -9.92 -21.07 7.22
N ASN A 403 -10.91 -20.21 7.45
CA ASN A 403 -12.16 -20.22 6.68
C ASN A 403 -11.91 -19.88 5.21
N ILE A 404 -11.09 -18.87 4.90
CA ILE A 404 -10.71 -18.56 3.51
C ILE A 404 -10.09 -19.79 2.85
N ARG A 405 -9.09 -20.40 3.49
CA ARG A 405 -8.39 -21.60 2.96
C ARG A 405 -9.31 -22.82 2.85
N ARG A 406 -10.33 -22.94 3.70
CA ARG A 406 -11.32 -24.01 3.61
C ARG A 406 -12.17 -23.91 2.34
N TYR A 407 -12.62 -22.70 2.00
CA TYR A 407 -13.46 -22.47 0.82
C TYR A 407 -12.64 -22.30 -0.47
N MET A 408 -11.47 -21.68 -0.37
CA MET A 408 -10.58 -21.36 -1.47
C MET A 408 -9.13 -21.68 -1.04
N PRO A 409 -8.69 -22.95 -1.12
CA PRO A 409 -7.38 -23.39 -0.65
C PRO A 409 -6.21 -22.58 -1.20
N ASP A 410 -6.33 -22.13 -2.45
CA ASP A 410 -5.27 -21.40 -3.16
C ASP A 410 -5.37 -19.88 -3.09
N ALA A 411 -6.40 -19.33 -2.42
CA ALA A 411 -6.67 -17.90 -2.36
C ALA A 411 -5.41 -17.10 -1.99
N SER A 412 -5.20 -15.99 -2.68
CA SER A 412 -4.11 -15.08 -2.39
C SER A 412 -4.47 -14.24 -1.18
N ILE A 413 -3.63 -14.26 -0.15
CA ILE A 413 -3.88 -13.49 1.08
C ILE A 413 -2.78 -12.46 1.23
N SER A 414 -3.18 -11.20 1.37
CA SER A 414 -2.29 -10.10 1.71
C SER A 414 -2.71 -9.40 2.99
N GLY A 415 -1.78 -8.71 3.62
CA GLY A 415 -2.05 -7.94 4.83
C GLY A 415 -1.05 -6.80 5.04
N ASP A 416 -1.26 -6.05 6.11
CA ASP A 416 -0.34 -5.01 6.57
C ASP A 416 0.10 -5.30 8.00
N ALA A 417 1.36 -5.00 8.30
CA ALA A 417 1.98 -5.17 9.62
C ALA A 417 2.71 -3.89 10.04
N ILE A 418 2.55 -3.51 11.32
CA ILE A 418 3.25 -2.39 11.94
C ILE A 418 4.18 -2.95 13.02
N VAL A 419 5.48 -2.67 12.91
CA VAL A 419 6.47 -3.05 13.92
C VAL A 419 6.93 -1.85 14.74
N GLY A 420 7.33 -2.11 15.97
CA GLY A 420 7.82 -1.09 16.91
C GLY A 420 6.74 -0.10 17.34
N PHE A 421 5.50 -0.57 17.45
CA PHE A 421 4.41 0.17 18.09
C PHE A 421 4.80 0.55 19.53
N PRO A 422 4.34 1.68 20.10
CA PRO A 422 4.76 2.10 21.42
C PRO A 422 4.49 1.02 22.48
N GLY A 423 5.52 0.69 23.26
CA GLY A 423 5.49 -0.40 24.25
C GLY A 423 5.77 -1.81 23.72
N GLU A 424 5.96 -2.02 22.42
CA GLU A 424 6.18 -3.36 21.85
C GLU A 424 7.50 -4.00 22.31
N THR A 425 7.40 -5.13 23.01
CA THR A 425 8.56 -5.94 23.43
C THR A 425 9.06 -6.86 22.31
N GLU A 426 10.24 -7.44 22.50
CA GLU A 426 10.80 -8.37 21.51
C GLU A 426 9.95 -9.63 21.36
N GLU A 427 9.40 -10.17 22.45
CA GLU A 427 8.54 -11.34 22.43
C GLU A 427 7.24 -11.09 21.66
N GLN A 428 6.68 -9.88 21.76
CA GLN A 428 5.48 -9.48 21.02
C GLN A 428 5.78 -9.31 19.53
N TYR A 429 6.94 -8.72 19.19
CA TYR A 429 7.43 -8.67 17.81
C TYR A 429 7.60 -10.09 17.23
N LEU A 430 8.20 -11.02 17.97
CA LEU A 430 8.40 -12.40 17.51
C LEU A 430 7.07 -13.13 17.26
N ARG A 431 5.99 -12.81 17.98
CA ARG A 431 4.64 -13.33 17.68
C ARG A 431 4.11 -12.82 16.34
N THR A 432 4.42 -11.58 15.97
CA THR A 432 4.11 -11.03 14.63
C THR A 432 4.84 -11.81 13.54
N GLU A 433 6.14 -12.06 13.71
CA GLU A 433 6.92 -12.86 12.77
C GLU A 433 6.38 -14.28 12.64
N ALA A 434 6.06 -14.93 13.77
CA ALA A 434 5.46 -16.26 13.79
C ALA A 434 4.11 -16.32 13.05
N LEU A 435 3.26 -15.31 13.21
CA LEU A 435 1.97 -15.25 12.50
C LEU A 435 2.16 -15.15 10.99
N VAL A 436 3.16 -14.39 10.51
CA VAL A 436 3.46 -14.30 9.07
C VAL A 436 3.83 -15.66 8.50
N ARG A 437 4.68 -16.42 9.20
CA ARG A 437 5.08 -17.78 8.80
C ARG A 437 3.91 -18.75 8.83
N GLU A 438 3.09 -18.71 9.88
CA GLU A 438 1.95 -19.61 10.04
C GLU A 438 0.87 -19.41 8.98
N VAL A 439 0.50 -18.16 8.68
CA VAL A 439 -0.60 -17.85 7.75
C VAL A 439 -0.19 -18.09 6.30
N GLY A 440 1.09 -17.93 5.96
CA GLY A 440 1.56 -18.11 4.59
C GLY A 440 1.01 -17.03 3.64
N PHE A 441 1.38 -15.77 3.88
CA PHE A 441 0.94 -14.64 3.08
C PHE A 441 1.55 -14.61 1.67
N ASP A 442 0.77 -14.16 0.70
CA ASP A 442 1.21 -13.89 -0.67
C ASP A 442 1.83 -12.51 -0.86
N ARG A 443 1.57 -11.60 0.10
CA ARG A 443 2.16 -10.27 0.20
C ARG A 443 1.88 -9.68 1.59
N VAL A 444 2.86 -9.04 2.21
CA VAL A 444 2.65 -8.24 3.41
C VAL A 444 3.25 -6.86 3.20
N ASN A 445 2.46 -5.81 3.37
CA ASN A 445 3.01 -4.46 3.43
C ASN A 445 3.46 -4.20 4.87
N THR A 446 4.75 -4.00 5.08
CA THR A 446 5.34 -3.79 6.39
C THR A 446 5.66 -2.31 6.58
N ALA A 447 5.48 -1.81 7.80
CA ALA A 447 5.86 -0.46 8.16
C ALA A 447 6.42 -0.42 9.59
N ALA A 448 7.40 0.43 9.82
CA ALA A 448 7.75 0.84 11.17
C ALA A 448 6.69 1.82 11.68
N TYR A 449 6.34 1.74 12.97
CA TYR A 449 5.44 2.70 13.58
C TYR A 449 6.00 4.12 13.48
N SER A 450 5.21 4.99 12.84
CA SER A 450 5.48 6.41 12.69
C SER A 450 4.38 7.19 13.42
N PRO A 451 4.72 8.03 14.42
CA PRO A 451 3.73 8.84 15.12
C PRO A 451 3.08 9.82 14.13
N ARG A 452 1.75 9.91 14.18
CA ARG A 452 0.97 10.81 13.33
C ARG A 452 0.35 11.92 14.17
N PRO A 453 0.32 13.16 13.68
CA PRO A 453 -0.34 14.24 14.42
C PRO A 453 -1.78 13.88 14.78
N ASN A 454 -2.20 14.24 15.99
CA ASN A 454 -3.55 14.02 16.51
C ASN A 454 -3.97 12.54 16.64
N THR A 455 -3.02 11.61 16.76
CA THR A 455 -3.33 10.21 17.10
C THR A 455 -2.91 9.89 18.54
N PRO A 456 -3.70 9.14 19.32
CA PRO A 456 -3.38 8.87 20.72
C PRO A 456 -1.99 8.26 20.95
N ALA A 457 -1.58 7.30 20.10
CA ALA A 457 -0.31 6.61 20.26
C ALA A 457 0.92 7.49 19.97
N ALA A 458 0.73 8.66 19.33
CA ALA A 458 1.82 9.58 19.07
C ALA A 458 2.34 10.27 20.35
N GLU A 459 1.49 10.38 21.38
CA GLU A 459 1.78 11.10 22.62
C GLU A 459 2.25 10.19 23.76
N TRP A 460 2.33 8.87 23.56
CA TRP A 460 2.72 7.93 24.61
C TRP A 460 4.22 7.95 24.86
N ASP A 461 4.63 7.92 26.13
CA ASP A 461 6.05 8.03 26.52
C ASP A 461 6.89 6.79 26.17
N ASN A 462 6.26 5.63 26.00
CA ASN A 462 6.91 4.34 25.75
C ASN A 462 7.23 4.10 24.27
N GLN A 463 7.65 5.14 23.54
CA GLN A 463 8.06 5.01 22.14
C GLN A 463 9.26 4.05 22.00
N VAL A 464 9.20 3.18 21.00
CA VAL A 464 10.33 2.31 20.65
C VAL A 464 11.37 3.12 19.87
N ALA A 465 12.65 2.93 20.16
CA ALA A 465 13.73 3.65 19.49
C ALA A 465 13.81 3.32 17.99
N ASP A 466 14.12 4.32 17.15
CA ASP A 466 14.12 4.17 15.69
C ASP A 466 15.09 3.09 15.19
N LEU A 467 16.23 2.89 15.86
CA LEU A 467 17.17 1.81 15.53
C LEU A 467 16.53 0.42 15.72
N VAL A 468 15.71 0.23 16.76
CA VAL A 468 14.99 -1.03 17.02
C VAL A 468 13.85 -1.21 16.01
N LYS A 469 13.13 -0.14 15.67
CA LYS A 469 12.10 -0.18 14.62
C LYS A 469 12.69 -0.59 13.27
N ALA A 470 13.85 -0.03 12.91
CA ALA A 470 14.55 -0.35 11.67
C ALA A 470 15.03 -1.81 11.64
N ASP A 471 15.60 -2.31 12.73
CA ASP A 471 16.00 -3.73 12.87
C ASP A 471 14.81 -4.68 12.68
N ARG A 472 13.72 -4.45 13.44
CA ARG A 472 12.49 -5.26 13.35
C ARG A 472 11.87 -5.24 11.96
N LEU A 473 11.85 -4.07 11.32
CA LEU A 473 11.32 -3.93 9.97
C LEU A 473 12.16 -4.73 8.96
N ALA A 474 13.49 -4.66 9.06
CA ALA A 474 14.39 -5.41 8.20
C ALA A 474 14.23 -6.93 8.38
N ARG A 475 14.15 -7.40 9.64
CA ARG A 475 13.93 -8.81 9.96
C ARG A 475 12.57 -9.31 9.47
N LEU A 476 11.50 -8.57 9.71
CA LEU A 476 10.16 -8.94 9.22
C LEU A 476 10.11 -8.97 7.69
N ASN A 477 10.78 -8.03 7.01
CA ASN A 477 10.88 -8.03 5.55
C ASN A 477 11.56 -9.29 5.02
N ALA A 478 12.65 -9.73 5.65
CA ALA A 478 13.33 -10.97 5.27
C ALA A 478 12.40 -12.19 5.40
N VAL A 479 11.64 -12.28 6.51
CA VAL A 479 10.64 -13.34 6.72
C VAL A 479 9.52 -13.28 5.70
N VAL A 480 8.98 -12.09 5.41
CA VAL A 480 7.94 -11.91 4.40
C VAL A 480 8.44 -12.37 3.03
N MET A 481 9.68 -12.03 2.65
CA MET A 481 10.24 -12.47 1.36
C MET A 481 10.34 -13.97 1.24
N GLU A 482 10.85 -14.65 2.28
CA GLU A 482 10.93 -16.10 2.35
C GLU A 482 9.55 -16.76 2.19
N VAL A 483 8.56 -16.30 2.96
CA VAL A 483 7.20 -16.83 2.95
C VAL A 483 6.52 -16.59 1.60
N VAL A 484 6.67 -15.39 1.02
CA VAL A 484 6.05 -15.06 -0.27
C VAL A 484 6.64 -15.89 -1.41
N GLU A 485 7.95 -16.12 -1.41
CA GLU A 485 8.62 -16.99 -2.38
C GLU A 485 8.13 -18.44 -2.30
N GLU A 486 8.09 -19.00 -1.08
CA GLU A 486 7.55 -20.34 -0.83
C GLU A 486 6.09 -20.44 -1.30
N ARG A 487 5.25 -19.48 -0.91
CA ARG A 487 3.82 -19.50 -1.23
C ARG A 487 3.57 -19.39 -2.72
N SER A 488 4.36 -18.62 -3.46
CA SER A 488 4.22 -18.49 -4.92
C SER A 488 4.48 -19.80 -5.66
N GLN A 489 5.27 -20.74 -5.11
CA GLN A 489 5.55 -22.04 -5.76
C GLN A 489 4.30 -22.89 -6.00
N ARG A 490 3.21 -22.68 -5.26
CA ARG A 490 1.95 -23.41 -5.48
C ARG A 490 1.32 -23.21 -6.86
N PHE A 491 1.76 -22.17 -7.58
CA PHE A 491 1.30 -21.87 -8.93
C PHE A 491 2.14 -22.53 -10.02
N LEU A 492 3.34 -23.02 -9.69
CA LEU A 492 4.23 -23.66 -10.64
C LEU A 492 3.56 -24.90 -11.28
N GLY A 493 3.64 -24.99 -12.61
CA GLY A 493 3.06 -26.09 -13.39
C GLY A 493 1.53 -26.04 -13.55
N ARG A 494 0.87 -24.98 -13.08
CA ARG A 494 -0.59 -24.81 -13.20
C ARG A 494 -0.95 -23.88 -14.34
N GLU A 495 -2.17 -24.05 -14.83
CA GLU A 495 -2.80 -23.10 -15.74
C GLU A 495 -3.58 -22.06 -14.95
N LEU A 496 -3.31 -20.78 -15.22
CA LEU A 496 -4.02 -19.66 -14.61
C LEU A 496 -4.69 -18.80 -15.67
N GLU A 497 -5.89 -18.31 -15.35
CA GLU A 497 -6.55 -17.27 -16.13
C GLU A 497 -5.88 -15.92 -15.84
N VAL A 498 -5.46 -15.21 -16.89
CA VAL A 498 -4.75 -13.94 -16.84
C VAL A 498 -5.51 -12.90 -17.65
N LEU A 499 -5.81 -11.75 -17.04
CA LEU A 499 -6.30 -10.57 -17.76
C LEU A 499 -5.08 -9.83 -18.28
N VAL A 500 -4.95 -9.72 -19.60
CA VAL A 500 -3.82 -9.04 -20.25
C VAL A 500 -3.97 -7.53 -20.09
N GLU A 501 -2.96 -6.88 -19.52
CA GLU A 501 -2.94 -5.43 -19.29
C GLU A 501 -2.24 -4.66 -20.40
N GLY A 502 -1.34 -5.31 -21.13
CA GLY A 502 -0.65 -4.74 -22.26
C GLY A 502 0.67 -5.44 -22.55
N ALA A 503 1.52 -4.79 -23.34
CA ALA A 503 2.91 -5.21 -23.54
C ALA A 503 3.73 -5.00 -22.25
N ASN A 504 4.71 -5.88 -22.02
CA ASN A 504 5.68 -5.72 -20.95
C ASN A 504 6.64 -4.55 -21.30
N PRO A 505 6.69 -3.47 -20.51
CA PRO A 505 7.57 -2.32 -20.80
C PRO A 505 9.06 -2.67 -20.79
N LYS A 506 9.45 -3.77 -20.13
CA LYS A 506 10.85 -4.17 -19.94
C LYS A 506 11.34 -5.21 -20.95
N ALA A 507 10.43 -5.87 -21.66
CA ALA A 507 10.77 -6.95 -22.59
C ALA A 507 9.85 -6.93 -23.81
N ALA A 508 10.39 -6.48 -24.94
CA ALA A 508 9.67 -6.49 -26.21
C ALA A 508 9.31 -7.93 -26.62
N GLY A 509 8.05 -8.15 -27.01
CA GLY A 509 7.53 -9.49 -27.39
C GLY A 509 6.90 -10.28 -26.24
N GLN A 510 6.91 -9.74 -25.02
CA GLN A 510 6.23 -10.31 -23.87
C GLN A 510 4.99 -9.47 -23.51
N LEU A 511 3.89 -10.12 -23.15
CA LEU A 511 2.75 -9.48 -22.53
C LEU A 511 2.88 -9.47 -21.01
N GLN A 512 2.18 -8.55 -20.37
CA GLN A 512 1.98 -8.53 -18.92
C GLN A 512 0.48 -8.53 -18.60
N GLY A 513 0.11 -9.22 -17.52
CA GLY A 513 -1.26 -9.26 -17.05
C GLY A 513 -1.37 -9.69 -15.59
N ARG A 514 -2.60 -9.75 -15.08
CA ARG A 514 -2.85 -10.19 -13.70
C ARG A 514 -3.74 -11.41 -13.65
N SER A 515 -3.37 -12.37 -12.80
CA SER A 515 -4.21 -13.54 -12.52
C SER A 515 -5.36 -13.19 -11.58
N ARG A 516 -6.33 -14.10 -11.43
CA ARG A 516 -7.39 -13.97 -10.42
C ARG A 516 -6.86 -13.88 -8.97
N HIS A 517 -5.63 -14.35 -8.72
CA HIS A 517 -4.93 -14.26 -7.43
C HIS A 517 -4.19 -12.93 -7.22
N ASN A 518 -4.37 -11.96 -8.15
CA ASN A 518 -3.65 -10.68 -8.18
C ASN A 518 -2.12 -10.84 -8.29
N LYS A 519 -1.66 -11.92 -8.92
CA LYS A 519 -0.23 -12.11 -9.23
C LYS A 519 0.06 -11.54 -10.61
N LEU A 520 1.18 -10.82 -10.73
CA LEU A 520 1.68 -10.34 -12.01
C LEU A 520 2.17 -11.55 -12.81
N VAL A 521 1.70 -11.69 -14.04
CA VAL A 521 2.07 -12.79 -14.94
C VAL A 521 2.65 -12.21 -16.21
N PHE A 522 3.79 -12.75 -16.61
CA PHE A 522 4.45 -12.45 -17.86
C PHE A 522 4.45 -13.67 -18.77
N CYS A 523 4.19 -13.46 -20.06
CA CYS A 523 4.06 -14.52 -21.05
C CYS A 523 4.49 -14.00 -22.42
N ASP A 524 5.09 -14.84 -23.24
CA ASP A 524 5.42 -14.44 -24.62
C ASP A 524 4.12 -14.22 -25.42
N GLY A 525 4.07 -13.16 -26.23
CA GLY A 525 2.90 -12.80 -27.01
C GLY A 525 2.75 -11.30 -27.26
N ASP A 526 1.87 -10.96 -28.21
CA ASP A 526 1.53 -9.57 -28.53
C ASP A 526 0.56 -9.00 -27.48
N GLY A 527 1.13 -8.39 -26.44
CA GLY A 527 0.36 -7.76 -25.38
C GLY A 527 -0.48 -6.56 -25.82
N ALA A 528 -0.17 -5.92 -26.95
CA ALA A 528 -0.99 -4.83 -27.48
C ALA A 528 -2.26 -5.37 -28.14
N ALA A 529 -2.13 -6.41 -28.96
CA ALA A 529 -3.27 -7.06 -29.62
C ALA A 529 -4.20 -7.79 -28.63
N LEU A 530 -3.64 -8.34 -27.54
CA LEU A 530 -4.38 -9.12 -26.56
C LEU A 530 -4.88 -8.31 -25.35
N LYS A 531 -4.63 -6.99 -25.32
CA LYS A 531 -5.04 -6.11 -24.21
C LYS A 531 -6.54 -6.26 -23.90
N GLY A 532 -6.87 -6.45 -22.63
CA GLY A 532 -8.24 -6.64 -22.16
C GLY A 532 -8.83 -8.03 -22.39
N GLN A 533 -8.07 -8.97 -22.98
CA GLN A 533 -8.52 -10.35 -23.13
C GLN A 533 -8.16 -11.21 -21.91
N LEU A 534 -8.98 -12.22 -21.63
CA LEU A 534 -8.69 -13.27 -20.67
C LEU A 534 -8.02 -14.43 -21.40
N VAL A 535 -6.77 -14.73 -21.03
CA VAL A 535 -5.98 -15.82 -21.61
C VAL A 535 -5.63 -16.85 -20.54
N LYS A 536 -5.43 -18.11 -20.93
CA LYS A 536 -4.88 -19.13 -20.04
C LYS A 536 -3.36 -19.19 -20.22
N VAL A 537 -2.64 -19.16 -19.11
CA VAL A 537 -1.17 -19.23 -19.09
C VAL A 537 -0.74 -20.41 -18.22
N HIS A 538 0.07 -21.31 -18.79
CA HIS A 538 0.74 -22.38 -18.06
C HIS A 538 2.01 -21.84 -17.40
N ILE A 539 2.06 -21.84 -16.07
CA ILE A 539 3.15 -21.24 -15.30
C ILE A 539 4.38 -22.15 -15.28
N LYS A 540 5.49 -21.67 -15.84
CA LYS A 540 6.78 -22.37 -15.90
C LYS A 540 7.76 -21.93 -14.82
N GLU A 541 7.60 -20.72 -14.31
CA GLU A 541 8.46 -20.16 -13.27
C GLU A 541 7.61 -19.33 -12.30
N ALA A 542 7.83 -19.54 -11.00
CA ALA A 542 7.20 -18.77 -9.95
C ALA A 542 8.28 -18.06 -9.11
N ARG A 543 8.27 -16.72 -9.14
CA ARG A 543 9.05 -15.88 -8.23
C ARG A 543 8.16 -15.33 -7.13
N ALA A 544 8.75 -14.67 -6.14
CA ALA A 544 8.02 -14.06 -5.02
C ALA A 544 6.79 -13.24 -5.48
N PHE A 545 6.97 -12.29 -6.39
CA PHE A 545 5.92 -11.34 -6.78
C PHE A 545 5.43 -11.47 -8.23
N SER A 546 6.03 -12.34 -9.03
CA SER A 546 5.74 -12.49 -10.45
C SER A 546 5.80 -13.94 -10.89
N LEU A 547 4.95 -14.30 -11.84
CA LEU A 547 4.91 -15.60 -12.48
C LEU A 547 5.28 -15.45 -13.95
N PHE A 548 5.91 -16.47 -14.52
CA PHE A 548 6.24 -16.54 -15.94
C PHE A 548 5.71 -17.83 -16.52
N GLY A 549 5.24 -17.78 -17.76
CA GLY A 549 4.63 -18.94 -18.38
C GLY A 549 4.42 -18.77 -19.89
N ASP A 550 3.79 -19.78 -20.47
CA ASP A 550 3.39 -19.77 -21.88
C ASP A 550 1.87 -19.75 -21.99
N MET A 551 1.38 -19.09 -23.03
CA MET A 551 -0.04 -19.08 -23.34
C MET A 551 -0.46 -20.47 -23.80
N VAL A 552 -1.55 -20.97 -23.24
CA VAL A 552 -2.13 -22.24 -23.65
C VAL A 552 -2.93 -21.98 -24.93
N PRO A 553 -2.69 -22.72 -26.04
CA PRO A 553 -3.51 -22.61 -27.24
C PRO A 553 -4.98 -22.84 -26.91
N GLN A 554 -5.86 -21.97 -27.41
CA GLN A 554 -7.31 -22.09 -27.21
C GLN A 554 -7.93 -23.22 -28.04
#